data_AF-A0A927MC95-F1
#
_entry.id   AF-A0A927MC95-F1
#
_cell.length_a   1.000
_cell.length_b   1.000
_cell.length_c   1.000
_cell.angle_alpha   90.00
_cell.angle_beta   90.00
_cell.angle_gamma   90.00
#
_symmetry.space_group_name_H-M   'P 1'
#
loop_
_entity.id
_entity.type
_entity.pdbx_description
1 polymer ?
#
loop_
_entity_poly.entity_id
_entity_poly.type
_entity_poly.pdbx_seq_one_letter_code
_entity_poly.pdbx_strand_id
1 'polypeptide(L)'
;MHPSSAATPYGPPVPYGLLDTASARWRRRLAGPDSDERAHWRTRTWYYQAVAELFAEPTPGRFTWRDVVAAVRPRGSRSTFYDVAGRKAKHTLVEEMLGTGTSTATQLALCYLRTAAVDQLVDETKVWSYWPYRQGWLDQLQPDSDPAAAESLVCVLTEWAIRNPGLAQAVGYAPPVCAVEDLVLIRRGRISPNRAFGTLTGALRAAAGPLGEVPGGVLASVRDDLGTAPTRTAVPDTLLVGLAEQIYGLREELRTLRPEQAGTMRELATALVRDAAELLAEEPAEESGTDLRRLDADRPGAGRRAR
;
A
#
# COMPACT_ATOMS: atom_id res chain seq x y z
N MET A 1 -25.22 0.33 -40.17
CA MET A 1 -25.07 1.28 -39.05
C MET A 1 -24.93 0.47 -37.77
N HIS A 2 -23.69 0.16 -37.37
CA HIS A 2 -23.38 -0.45 -36.08
C HIS A 2 -23.15 0.67 -35.06
N PRO A 3 -23.77 0.64 -33.87
CA PRO A 3 -23.37 1.55 -32.81
C PRO A 3 -22.03 1.09 -32.27
N SER A 4 -21.03 1.97 -32.41
CA SER A 4 -19.69 1.83 -31.88
C SER A 4 -19.76 1.83 -30.35
N SER A 5 -19.38 0.70 -29.74
CA SER A 5 -19.23 0.55 -28.29
C SER A 5 -18.05 1.39 -27.81
N ALA A 6 -18.32 2.56 -27.26
CA ALA A 6 -17.31 3.33 -26.52
C ALA A 6 -16.98 2.58 -25.24
N ALA A 7 -15.74 2.08 -25.12
CA ALA A 7 -15.22 1.50 -23.89
C ALA A 7 -15.14 2.60 -22.82
N THR A 8 -15.94 2.46 -21.77
CA THR A 8 -15.95 3.35 -20.60
C THR A 8 -14.64 3.16 -19.82
N PRO A 9 -13.81 4.19 -19.59
CA PRO A 9 -12.51 4.07 -18.90
C PRO A 9 -12.66 4.03 -17.36
N TYR A 10 -13.82 3.63 -16.85
CA TYR A 10 -14.12 3.65 -15.43
C TYR A 10 -13.80 2.27 -14.85
N GLY A 11 -12.74 2.20 -14.03
CA GLY A 11 -12.60 1.13 -13.05
C GLY A 11 -13.85 1.02 -12.18
N PRO A 12 -14.06 -0.11 -11.50
CA PRO A 12 -15.26 -0.30 -10.69
C PRO A 12 -15.40 0.84 -9.66
N PRO A 13 -16.64 1.22 -9.28
CA PRO A 13 -16.86 2.27 -8.29
C PRO A 13 -16.00 2.03 -7.04
N VAL A 14 -15.47 3.10 -6.43
CA VAL A 14 -14.53 3.05 -5.29
C VAL A 14 -14.89 2.03 -4.20
N PRO A 15 -16.17 1.80 -3.84
CA PRO A 15 -16.52 0.78 -2.84
C PRO A 15 -16.08 -0.65 -3.20
N TYR A 16 -16.08 -1.00 -4.49
CA TYR A 16 -15.80 -2.37 -4.94
C TYR A 16 -14.31 -2.72 -4.87
N GLY A 17 -13.43 -1.79 -5.25
CA GLY A 17 -11.97 -2.02 -5.20
C GLY A 17 -11.45 -2.18 -3.76
N LEU A 18 -12.06 -1.49 -2.79
CA LEU A 18 -11.66 -1.55 -1.39
C LEU A 18 -12.00 -2.89 -0.73
N LEU A 19 -12.96 -3.67 -1.25
CA LEU A 19 -13.25 -5.01 -0.70
C LEU A 19 -12.32 -6.09 -1.25
N ASP A 20 -11.57 -5.79 -2.29
CA ASP A 20 -10.68 -6.72 -3.01
C ASP A 20 -9.19 -6.35 -2.88
N THR A 21 -8.80 -5.59 -1.85
CA THR A 21 -7.38 -5.38 -1.54
C THR A 21 -6.69 -6.66 -1.06
N ALA A 22 -5.35 -6.69 -1.02
CA ALA A 22 -4.63 -7.83 -0.49
C ALA A 22 -4.96 -8.06 1.00
N SER A 23 -5.02 -6.99 1.79
CA SER A 23 -5.45 -7.11 3.20
C SER A 23 -6.89 -7.60 3.34
N ALA A 24 -7.80 -7.20 2.44
CA ALA A 24 -9.17 -7.65 2.48
C ALA A 24 -9.33 -9.13 2.10
N ARG A 25 -8.58 -9.60 1.10
CA ARG A 25 -8.50 -11.03 0.77
C ARG A 25 -7.87 -11.84 1.90
N TRP A 26 -6.74 -11.39 2.44
CA TRP A 26 -6.06 -11.99 3.59
C TRP A 26 -7.02 -12.15 4.76
N ARG A 27 -7.74 -11.08 5.12
CA ARG A 27 -8.72 -11.10 6.20
C ARG A 27 -9.87 -12.06 5.90
N ARG A 28 -10.44 -12.05 4.69
CA ARG A 28 -11.56 -12.94 4.32
C ARG A 28 -11.16 -14.41 4.36
N ARG A 29 -10.00 -14.76 3.80
CA ARG A 29 -9.48 -16.14 3.79
C ARG A 29 -9.33 -16.65 5.22
N LEU A 30 -8.61 -15.91 6.05
CA LEU A 30 -8.36 -16.33 7.42
C LEU A 30 -9.62 -16.31 8.30
N ALA A 31 -10.51 -15.31 8.14
CA ALA A 31 -11.76 -15.25 8.90
C ALA A 31 -12.86 -16.20 8.40
N GLY A 32 -12.66 -16.79 7.23
CA GLY A 32 -13.69 -17.43 6.42
C GLY A 32 -14.26 -18.73 7.03
N PRO A 33 -15.28 -19.30 6.37
CA PRO A 33 -16.00 -20.45 6.90
C PRO A 33 -15.21 -21.77 6.87
N ASP A 34 -14.05 -21.86 6.22
CA ASP A 34 -13.29 -23.11 6.09
C ASP A 34 -12.59 -23.55 7.39
N SER A 35 -12.69 -24.84 7.72
CA SER A 35 -12.38 -25.36 9.06
C SER A 35 -10.90 -25.26 9.47
N ASP A 36 -9.98 -25.53 8.55
CA ASP A 36 -8.54 -25.55 8.82
C ASP A 36 -7.97 -24.13 8.87
N GLU A 37 -8.45 -23.24 8.00
CA GLU A 37 -8.07 -21.82 8.02
C GLU A 37 -8.59 -21.11 9.28
N ARG A 38 -9.79 -21.49 9.75
CA ARG A 38 -10.37 -20.97 11.00
C ARG A 38 -9.54 -21.34 12.24
N ALA A 39 -8.94 -22.53 12.29
CA ALA A 39 -8.08 -22.94 13.42
C ALA A 39 -6.77 -22.14 13.46
N HIS A 40 -6.15 -21.93 12.29
CA HIS A 40 -4.97 -21.07 12.15
C HIS A 40 -5.31 -19.62 12.49
N TRP A 41 -6.44 -19.12 12.01
CA TRP A 41 -6.92 -17.79 12.33
C TRP A 41 -7.20 -17.59 13.81
N ARG A 42 -7.89 -18.54 14.47
CA ARG A 42 -8.14 -18.47 15.91
C ARG A 42 -6.84 -18.36 16.69
N THR A 43 -5.85 -19.17 16.34
CA THR A 43 -4.51 -19.09 16.93
C THR A 43 -3.89 -17.72 16.68
N ARG A 44 -3.84 -17.22 15.44
CA ARG A 44 -3.34 -15.88 15.09
C ARG A 44 -4.03 -14.78 15.90
N THR A 45 -5.35 -14.83 16.05
CA THR A 45 -6.10 -13.83 16.83
C THR A 45 -5.76 -13.85 18.31
N TRP A 46 -5.42 -15.00 18.91
CA TRP A 46 -4.93 -15.01 20.29
C TRP A 46 -3.59 -14.27 20.44
N TYR A 47 -2.72 -14.37 19.44
CA TYR A 47 -1.46 -13.63 19.42
C TYR A 47 -1.68 -12.14 19.14
N TYR A 48 -2.58 -11.77 18.22
CA TYR A 48 -2.93 -10.36 17.99
C TYR A 48 -3.58 -9.72 19.22
N GLN A 49 -4.48 -10.43 19.90
CA GLN A 49 -5.09 -10.00 21.15
C GLN A 49 -4.01 -9.78 22.21
N ALA A 50 -3.09 -10.73 22.41
CA ALA A 50 -2.00 -10.60 23.37
C ALA A 50 -1.09 -9.39 23.07
N VAL A 51 -0.79 -9.12 21.79
CA VAL A 51 -0.04 -7.91 21.40
C VAL A 51 -0.83 -6.64 21.70
N ALA A 52 -2.12 -6.61 21.37
CA ALA A 52 -2.97 -5.45 21.65
C ALA A 52 -3.07 -5.16 23.15
N GLU A 53 -3.19 -6.20 23.98
CA GLU A 53 -3.20 -6.09 25.45
C GLU A 53 -1.86 -5.58 26.00
N LEU A 54 -0.72 -6.10 25.51
CA LEU A 54 0.61 -5.63 25.90
C LEU A 54 0.79 -4.13 25.61
N PHE A 55 0.24 -3.63 24.51
CA PHE A 55 0.28 -2.20 24.16
C PHE A 55 -0.82 -1.35 24.84
N ALA A 56 -1.80 -1.97 25.50
CA ALA A 56 -2.81 -1.27 26.29
C ALA A 56 -2.31 -0.95 27.71
N GLU A 57 -1.38 -1.75 28.23
CA GLU A 57 -0.72 -1.47 29.50
C GLU A 57 0.30 -0.32 29.34
N PRO A 58 0.43 0.59 30.32
CA PRO A 58 1.38 1.70 30.29
C PRO A 58 2.83 1.25 30.54
N THR A 59 3.24 0.12 29.95
CA THR A 59 4.59 -0.42 30.06
C THR A 59 5.46 0.22 28.97
N PRO A 60 6.44 1.07 29.31
CA PRO A 60 7.30 1.68 28.32
C PRO A 60 8.24 0.60 27.75
N GLY A 61 8.13 0.29 26.46
CA GLY A 61 9.16 -0.50 25.79
C GLY A 61 8.74 -1.27 24.55
N ARG A 62 9.75 -1.87 23.91
CA ARG A 62 9.58 -2.91 22.89
C ARG A 62 9.43 -4.25 23.61
N PHE A 63 8.41 -5.00 23.26
CA PHE A 63 8.22 -6.36 23.77
C PHE A 63 9.06 -7.36 22.99
N THR A 64 9.44 -8.45 23.65
CA THR A 64 10.11 -9.60 23.04
C THR A 64 9.09 -10.69 22.71
N TRP A 65 9.50 -11.69 21.94
CA TRP A 65 8.65 -12.86 21.68
C TRP A 65 8.25 -13.60 22.97
N ARG A 66 9.06 -13.52 24.04
CA ARG A 66 8.76 -14.17 25.33
C ARG A 66 7.58 -13.50 26.01
N ASP A 67 7.52 -12.17 25.96
CA ASP A 67 6.46 -11.37 26.55
C ASP A 67 5.13 -11.67 25.86
N VAL A 68 5.15 -11.72 24.50
CA VAL A 68 3.98 -12.14 23.71
C VAL A 68 3.52 -13.54 24.10
N VAL A 69 4.41 -14.52 24.14
CA VAL A 69 4.07 -15.91 24.52
C VAL A 69 3.50 -16.00 25.93
N ALA A 70 4.00 -15.21 26.88
CA ALA A 70 3.51 -15.17 28.25
C ALA A 70 2.11 -14.54 28.37
N ALA A 71 1.81 -13.56 27.52
CA ALA A 71 0.52 -12.87 27.45
C ALA A 71 -0.57 -13.71 26.78
N VAL A 72 -0.23 -14.58 25.81
CA VAL A 72 -1.23 -15.40 25.10
C VAL A 72 -2.00 -16.34 26.03
N ARG A 73 -3.34 -16.28 25.94
CA ARG A 73 -4.30 -17.16 26.62
C ARG A 73 -5.04 -18.05 25.61
N PRO A 74 -5.35 -19.32 25.93
CA PRO A 74 -5.11 -19.99 27.21
C PRO A 74 -3.65 -20.40 27.43
N ARG A 75 -2.86 -20.58 26.35
CA ARG A 75 -1.44 -20.94 26.44
C ARG A 75 -0.68 -20.52 25.17
N GLY A 76 0.25 -19.60 25.30
CA GLY A 76 1.26 -19.35 24.27
C GLY A 76 2.34 -20.42 24.25
N SER A 77 2.98 -20.60 23.10
CA SER A 77 4.22 -21.38 22.99
C SER A 77 5.21 -20.72 22.04
N ARG A 78 6.49 -21.02 22.22
CA ARG A 78 7.55 -20.54 21.32
C ARG A 78 7.36 -21.06 19.90
N SER A 79 7.07 -22.35 19.71
CA SER A 79 6.89 -22.92 18.36
C SER A 79 5.73 -22.25 17.66
N THR A 80 4.56 -22.17 18.31
CA THR A 80 3.38 -21.51 17.75
C THR A 80 3.61 -20.04 17.44
N PHE A 81 4.39 -19.31 18.26
CA PHE A 81 4.78 -17.93 17.94
C PHE A 81 5.53 -17.84 16.60
N TYR A 82 6.52 -18.71 16.37
CA TYR A 82 7.27 -18.71 15.12
C TYR A 82 6.48 -19.30 13.93
N ASP A 83 5.48 -20.15 14.18
CA ASP A 83 4.53 -20.59 13.14
C ASP A 83 3.59 -19.45 12.70
N VAL A 84 3.28 -18.50 13.60
CA VAL A 84 2.41 -17.35 13.33
C VAL A 84 3.15 -16.17 12.71
N ALA A 85 4.33 -15.82 13.23
CA ALA A 85 5.04 -14.58 12.87
C ALA A 85 6.51 -14.78 12.52
N GLY A 86 7.01 -16.01 12.50
CA GLY A 86 8.38 -16.31 12.10
C GLY A 86 8.60 -16.15 10.60
N ARG A 87 9.88 -16.21 10.18
CA ARG A 87 10.29 -16.12 8.76
C ARG A 87 9.62 -17.15 7.83
N LYS A 88 9.18 -18.28 8.38
CA LYS A 88 8.51 -19.37 7.65
C LYS A 88 7.02 -19.47 7.99
N ALA A 89 6.47 -18.47 8.68
CA ALA A 89 5.05 -18.42 8.97
C ALA A 89 4.29 -18.42 7.64
N LYS A 90 3.25 -19.25 7.55
CA LYS A 90 2.40 -19.33 6.37
C LYS A 90 1.25 -18.34 6.48
N HIS A 91 0.76 -17.84 5.36
CA HIS A 91 -0.41 -16.95 5.29
C HIS A 91 -0.16 -15.61 5.97
N THR A 92 1.07 -15.12 5.88
CA THR A 92 1.40 -13.78 6.36
C THR A 92 0.79 -12.75 5.42
N LEU A 93 0.54 -11.54 5.94
CA LEU A 93 -0.02 -10.48 5.11
C LEU A 93 0.95 -10.06 3.98
N VAL A 94 2.25 -10.09 4.26
CA VAL A 94 3.30 -9.82 3.26
C VAL A 94 3.31 -10.86 2.15
N GLU A 95 3.17 -12.16 2.49
CA GLU A 95 3.02 -13.20 1.47
C GLU A 95 1.76 -13.01 0.61
N GLU A 96 0.63 -12.62 1.20
CA GLU A 96 -0.59 -12.34 0.43
C GLU A 96 -0.38 -11.16 -0.53
N MET A 97 0.32 -10.10 -0.10
CA MET A 97 0.64 -8.95 -0.97
C MET A 97 1.54 -9.36 -2.14
N LEU A 98 2.63 -10.10 -1.86
CA LEU A 98 3.54 -10.58 -2.90
C LEU A 98 2.85 -11.55 -3.87
N GLY A 99 1.94 -12.39 -3.36
CA GLY A 99 1.16 -13.33 -4.17
C GLY A 99 0.20 -12.68 -5.17
N THR A 100 -0.10 -11.38 -5.04
CA THR A 100 -0.93 -10.67 -6.02
C THR A 100 -0.21 -10.40 -7.35
N GLY A 101 1.12 -10.36 -7.34
CA GLY A 101 1.95 -10.03 -8.51
C GLY A 101 1.82 -8.59 -9.03
N THR A 102 1.15 -7.69 -8.31
CA THR A 102 1.02 -6.28 -8.74
C THR A 102 2.17 -5.43 -8.22
N SER A 103 2.66 -4.50 -9.04
CA SER A 103 3.75 -3.58 -8.64
C SER A 103 3.40 -2.76 -7.38
N THR A 104 2.14 -2.33 -7.25
CA THR A 104 1.62 -1.64 -6.07
C THR A 104 1.72 -2.49 -4.81
N ALA A 105 1.29 -3.76 -4.87
CA ALA A 105 1.35 -4.65 -3.72
C ALA A 105 2.80 -5.05 -3.37
N THR A 106 3.68 -5.18 -4.36
CA THR A 106 5.12 -5.40 -4.12
C THR A 106 5.75 -4.22 -3.39
N GLN A 107 5.44 -2.98 -3.79
CA GLN A 107 5.93 -1.79 -3.09
C GLN A 107 5.41 -1.73 -1.65
N LEU A 108 4.12 -2.01 -1.43
CA LEU A 108 3.57 -2.11 -0.08
C LEU A 108 4.27 -3.21 0.72
N ALA A 109 4.48 -4.39 0.15
CA ALA A 109 5.18 -5.48 0.81
C ALA A 109 6.58 -5.06 1.29
N LEU A 110 7.31 -4.26 0.51
CA LEU A 110 8.59 -3.70 0.92
C LEU A 110 8.48 -2.75 2.12
N CYS A 111 7.47 -1.88 2.19
CA CYS A 111 7.24 -1.01 3.36
C CYS A 111 7.01 -1.79 4.67
N TYR A 112 6.51 -3.03 4.55
CA TYR A 112 6.14 -3.89 5.68
C TYR A 112 7.06 -5.11 5.84
N LEU A 113 8.17 -5.18 5.11
CA LEU A 113 9.10 -6.29 5.24
C LEU A 113 9.87 -6.16 6.56
N ARG A 114 9.62 -7.07 7.50
CA ARG A 114 10.25 -7.07 8.82
C ARG A 114 11.29 -8.17 8.94
N THR A 115 12.34 -7.85 9.70
CA THR A 115 13.38 -8.83 10.06
C THR A 115 13.10 -9.50 11.40
N ALA A 116 12.39 -8.81 12.30
CA ALA A 116 11.97 -9.33 13.59
C ALA A 116 10.54 -9.86 13.53
N ALA A 117 10.35 -11.10 14.01
CA ALA A 117 9.04 -11.75 14.07
C ALA A 117 8.02 -10.96 14.91
N VAL A 118 8.47 -10.28 15.97
CA VAL A 118 7.60 -9.42 16.79
C VAL A 118 7.07 -8.25 15.96
N ASP A 119 7.92 -7.56 15.20
CA ASP A 119 7.49 -6.41 14.40
C ASP A 119 6.50 -6.83 13.31
N GLN A 120 6.71 -7.99 12.68
CA GLN A 120 5.75 -8.57 11.74
C GLN A 120 4.38 -8.84 12.40
N LEU A 121 4.39 -9.43 13.60
CA LEU A 121 3.17 -9.68 14.36
C LEU A 121 2.46 -8.37 14.71
N VAL A 122 3.21 -7.31 15.04
CA VAL A 122 2.65 -5.98 15.33
C VAL A 122 1.96 -5.39 14.11
N ASP A 123 2.57 -5.45 12.92
CA ASP A 123 1.95 -4.93 11.69
C ASP A 123 0.64 -5.66 11.35
N GLU A 124 0.59 -6.99 11.50
CA GLU A 124 -0.65 -7.75 11.33
C GLU A 124 -1.68 -7.45 12.43
N THR A 125 -1.23 -7.23 13.67
CA THR A 125 -2.09 -6.82 14.80
C THR A 125 -2.73 -5.46 14.55
N LYS A 126 -1.99 -4.51 13.95
CA LYS A 126 -2.52 -3.20 13.54
C LYS A 126 -3.66 -3.35 12.54
N VAL A 127 -3.49 -4.20 11.52
CA VAL A 127 -4.58 -4.48 10.56
C VAL A 127 -5.78 -5.11 11.24
N TRP A 128 -5.55 -6.07 12.13
CA TRP A 128 -6.61 -6.75 12.86
C TRP A 128 -7.41 -5.79 13.77
N SER A 129 -6.74 -4.93 14.56
CA SER A 129 -7.39 -4.00 15.48
C SER A 129 -8.00 -2.78 14.78
N TYR A 130 -7.45 -2.37 13.64
CA TYR A 130 -8.02 -1.31 12.80
C TYR A 130 -9.24 -1.78 11.99
N TRP A 131 -9.38 -3.08 11.76
CA TRP A 131 -10.42 -3.64 10.89
C TRP A 131 -11.85 -3.16 11.22
N PRO A 132 -12.31 -3.09 12.48
CA PRO A 132 -13.65 -2.59 12.80
C PRO A 132 -13.86 -1.12 12.41
N TYR A 133 -12.83 -0.28 12.57
CA TYR A 133 -12.85 1.14 12.17
C TYR A 133 -12.98 1.26 10.65
N ARG A 134 -12.19 0.46 9.92
CA ARG A 134 -12.26 0.37 8.47
C ARG A 134 -13.64 -0.07 7.97
N GLN A 135 -14.24 -1.10 8.58
CA GLN A 135 -15.57 -1.57 8.20
C GLN A 135 -16.64 -0.49 8.41
N GLY A 136 -16.65 0.14 9.60
CA GLY A 136 -17.59 1.23 9.88
C GLY A 136 -17.43 2.43 8.92
N TRP A 137 -16.20 2.70 8.48
CA TRP A 137 -15.92 3.71 7.45
C TRP A 137 -16.43 3.30 6.06
N LEU A 138 -16.19 2.05 5.64
CA LEU A 138 -16.67 1.54 4.36
C LEU A 138 -18.20 1.53 4.27
N ASP A 139 -18.90 1.19 5.36
CA ASP A 139 -20.37 1.20 5.43
C ASP A 139 -20.96 2.61 5.23
N GLN A 140 -20.17 3.67 5.47
CA GLN A 140 -20.57 5.06 5.34
C GLN A 140 -20.09 5.71 4.03
N LEU A 141 -19.23 5.02 3.27
CA LEU A 141 -18.58 5.58 2.09
C LEU A 141 -19.59 5.76 0.94
N GLN A 142 -19.70 6.99 0.43
CA GLN A 142 -20.48 7.27 -0.77
C GLN A 142 -19.65 7.01 -2.04
N PRO A 143 -20.21 6.43 -3.13
CA PRO A 143 -19.45 5.96 -4.29
C PRO A 143 -18.64 7.01 -5.06
N ASP A 144 -19.02 8.30 -4.98
CA ASP A 144 -18.54 9.35 -5.89
C ASP A 144 -17.61 10.40 -5.24
N SER A 145 -17.14 10.19 -4.01
CA SER A 145 -16.50 11.23 -3.18
C SER A 145 -14.99 11.05 -2.98
N ASP A 146 -14.18 10.95 -4.05
CA ASP A 146 -12.73 10.67 -3.97
C ASP A 146 -11.93 11.54 -2.96
N PRO A 147 -12.02 12.89 -2.93
CA PRO A 147 -11.26 13.70 -1.97
C PRO A 147 -11.76 13.53 -0.53
N ALA A 148 -13.08 13.49 -0.33
CA ALA A 148 -13.68 13.31 0.99
C ALA A 148 -13.44 11.88 1.53
N ALA A 149 -13.28 10.89 0.66
CA ALA A 149 -12.89 9.53 1.03
C ALA A 149 -11.47 9.50 1.63
N ALA A 150 -10.52 10.22 1.02
CA ALA A 150 -9.15 10.28 1.54
C ALA A 150 -9.08 11.04 2.89
N GLU A 151 -9.80 12.16 3.02
CA GLU A 151 -9.86 12.90 4.28
C GLU A 151 -10.56 12.08 5.39
N SER A 152 -11.68 11.43 5.09
CA SER A 152 -12.39 10.58 6.05
C SER A 152 -11.58 9.35 6.47
N LEU A 153 -10.79 8.75 5.57
CA LEU A 153 -9.84 7.69 5.91
C LEU A 153 -8.83 8.15 6.97
N VAL A 154 -8.27 9.37 6.82
CA VAL A 154 -7.34 9.94 7.81
C VAL A 154 -8.03 10.16 9.15
N CYS A 155 -9.27 10.65 9.17
CA CYS A 155 -10.05 10.79 10.40
C CYS A 155 -10.25 9.45 11.12
N VAL A 156 -10.62 8.40 10.39
CA VAL A 156 -10.87 7.05 10.93
C VAL A 156 -9.57 6.42 11.44
N LEU A 157 -8.47 6.58 10.71
CA LEU A 157 -7.15 6.13 11.16
C LEU A 157 -6.72 6.86 12.45
N THR A 158 -6.99 8.16 12.53
CA THR A 158 -6.68 8.99 13.70
C THR A 158 -7.50 8.55 14.92
N GLU A 159 -8.79 8.27 14.74
CA GLU A 159 -9.66 7.76 15.80
C GLU A 159 -9.14 6.42 16.36
N TRP A 160 -8.74 5.50 15.47
CA TRP A 160 -8.10 4.25 15.89
C TRP A 160 -6.81 4.50 16.66
N ALA A 161 -5.97 5.42 16.20
CA ALA A 161 -4.68 5.72 16.82
C ALA A 161 -4.84 6.29 18.24
N ILE A 162 -5.79 7.20 18.43
CA ILE A 162 -6.11 7.79 19.74
C ILE A 162 -6.55 6.71 20.74
N ARG A 163 -7.32 5.73 20.28
CA ARG A 163 -7.79 4.61 21.12
C ARG A 163 -6.75 3.49 21.31
N ASN A 164 -5.70 3.46 20.49
CA ASN A 164 -4.67 2.42 20.51
C ASN A 164 -3.25 3.04 20.44
N PRO A 165 -2.88 3.96 21.36
CA PRO A 165 -1.69 4.79 21.21
C PRO A 165 -0.39 3.98 21.19
N GLY A 166 -0.25 2.98 22.07
CA GLY A 166 0.92 2.12 22.12
C GLY A 166 1.09 1.32 20.82
N LEU A 167 -0.01 0.77 20.30
CA LEU A 167 0.00 0.03 19.05
C LEU A 167 0.29 0.96 17.86
N ALA A 168 -0.31 2.15 17.81
CA ALA A 168 -0.06 3.14 16.77
C ALA A 168 1.41 3.56 16.73
N GLN A 169 2.04 3.83 17.88
CA GLN A 169 3.45 4.20 18.00
C GLN A 169 4.42 3.07 17.62
N ALA A 170 4.04 1.82 17.86
CA ALA A 170 4.89 0.67 17.62
C ALA A 170 5.43 0.64 16.18
N VAL A 171 6.64 0.10 16.01
CA VAL A 171 7.30 -0.01 14.69
C VAL A 171 7.38 1.35 13.97
N GLY A 172 7.69 2.41 14.72
CA GLY A 172 8.00 3.73 14.16
C GLY A 172 6.81 4.50 13.59
N TYR A 173 5.61 4.25 14.12
CA TYR A 173 4.34 4.80 13.61
C TYR A 173 3.92 4.27 12.23
N ALA A 174 4.37 3.07 11.84
CA ALA A 174 3.90 2.43 10.62
C ALA A 174 2.35 2.28 10.64
N PRO A 175 1.60 2.75 9.65
CA PRO A 175 0.15 2.61 9.62
C PRO A 175 -0.29 1.14 9.44
N PRO A 176 -1.54 0.78 9.74
CA PRO A 176 -2.11 -0.48 9.25
C PRO A 176 -2.02 -0.52 7.72
N VAL A 177 -1.44 -1.58 7.13
CA VAL A 177 -1.20 -1.63 5.68
C VAL A 177 -2.49 -1.52 4.86
N CYS A 178 -3.62 -2.00 5.38
CA CYS A 178 -4.92 -1.83 4.73
C CYS A 178 -5.31 -0.35 4.56
N ALA A 179 -4.96 0.53 5.50
CA ALA A 179 -5.21 1.97 5.34
C ALA A 179 -4.33 2.58 4.24
N VAL A 180 -3.10 2.08 4.06
CA VAL A 180 -2.22 2.51 2.96
C VAL A 180 -2.76 2.02 1.61
N GLU A 181 -3.18 0.75 1.52
CA GLU A 181 -3.87 0.21 0.34
C GLU A 181 -5.10 1.04 -0.02
N ASP A 182 -5.94 1.34 0.97
CA ASP A 182 -7.15 2.12 0.78
C ASP A 182 -6.83 3.52 0.25
N LEU A 183 -5.82 4.21 0.80
CA LEU A 183 -5.42 5.53 0.32
C LEU A 183 -4.91 5.48 -1.12
N VAL A 184 -4.09 4.49 -1.47
CA VAL A 184 -3.57 4.32 -2.85
C VAL A 184 -4.72 4.10 -3.84
N LEU A 185 -5.71 3.29 -3.46
CA LEU A 185 -6.89 3.00 -4.29
C LEU A 185 -7.82 4.20 -4.44
N ILE A 186 -8.16 4.90 -3.34
CA ILE A 186 -8.99 6.13 -3.38
C ILE A 186 -8.34 7.17 -4.29
N ARG A 187 -7.01 7.29 -4.24
CA ARG A 187 -6.25 8.23 -5.05
C ARG A 187 -6.01 7.73 -6.47
N ARG A 188 -6.45 6.52 -6.82
CA ARG A 188 -6.39 5.92 -8.18
C ARG A 188 -5.01 6.05 -8.81
N GLY A 189 -3.96 5.72 -8.05
CA GLY A 189 -2.56 5.79 -8.52
C GLY A 189 -1.95 7.19 -8.55
N ARG A 190 -2.66 8.24 -8.12
CA ARG A 190 -2.09 9.61 -7.97
C ARG A 190 -1.13 9.75 -6.78
N ILE A 191 -1.02 8.73 -5.94
CA ILE A 191 -0.07 8.65 -4.83
C ILE A 191 0.62 7.29 -4.89
N SER A 192 1.94 7.27 -4.72
CA SER A 192 2.68 6.02 -4.61
C SER A 192 2.45 5.38 -3.23
N PRO A 193 2.56 4.05 -3.10
CA PRO A 193 2.58 3.35 -1.82
C PRO A 193 3.51 3.95 -0.77
N ASN A 194 4.75 4.28 -1.14
CA ASN A 194 5.73 4.88 -0.23
C ASN A 194 5.26 6.24 0.29
N ARG A 195 4.70 7.07 -0.60
CA ARG A 195 4.19 8.40 -0.22
C ARG A 195 2.95 8.26 0.66
N ALA A 196 2.03 7.38 0.31
CA ALA A 196 0.86 7.07 1.14
C ALA A 196 1.26 6.58 2.54
N PHE A 197 2.24 5.67 2.62
CA PHE A 197 2.81 5.19 3.88
C PHE A 197 3.40 6.36 4.70
N GLY A 198 4.19 7.22 4.07
CA GLY A 198 4.78 8.40 4.71
C GLY A 198 3.75 9.40 5.23
N THR A 199 2.74 9.74 4.42
CA THR A 199 1.64 10.64 4.79
C THR A 199 0.85 10.09 5.98
N LEU A 200 0.47 8.81 5.96
CA LEU A 200 -0.28 8.19 7.07
C LEU A 200 0.59 8.00 8.32
N THR A 201 1.90 7.75 8.17
CA THR A 201 2.86 7.78 9.29
C THR A 201 2.91 9.17 9.94
N GLY A 202 2.91 10.24 9.13
CA GLY A 202 2.83 11.62 9.59
C GLY A 202 1.55 11.89 10.37
N ALA A 203 0.40 11.44 9.84
CA ALA A 203 -0.89 11.55 10.52
C ALA A 203 -0.88 10.86 11.90
N LEU A 204 -0.32 9.65 12.00
CA LEU A 204 -0.22 8.92 13.27
C LEU A 204 0.70 9.62 14.29
N ARG A 205 1.81 10.23 13.85
CA ARG A 205 2.67 11.04 14.71
C ARG A 205 1.97 12.31 15.20
N ALA A 206 1.23 12.98 14.32
CA ALA A 206 0.46 14.15 14.67
C ALA A 206 -0.65 13.80 15.68
N ALA A 207 -1.32 12.65 15.49
CA ALA A 207 -2.34 12.14 16.40
C ALA A 207 -1.81 11.83 17.81
N ALA A 208 -0.56 11.39 17.92
CA ALA A 208 0.10 11.16 19.21
C ALA A 208 0.59 12.45 19.91
N GLY A 209 0.63 13.57 19.18
CA GLY A 209 1.03 14.88 19.70
C GLY A 209 -0.18 15.79 20.00
N PRO A 210 0.08 17.09 20.26
CA PRO A 210 -0.98 18.06 20.58
C PRO A 210 -2.05 18.21 19.49
N LEU A 211 -1.71 17.89 18.23
CA LEU A 211 -2.66 17.96 17.11
C LEU A 211 -3.76 16.89 17.20
N GLY A 212 -3.54 15.78 17.93
CA GLY A 212 -4.56 14.77 18.19
C GLY A 212 -5.69 15.25 19.10
N GLU A 213 -5.42 16.26 19.94
CA GLU A 213 -6.41 16.87 20.83
C GLU A 213 -7.27 17.92 20.12
N VAL A 214 -6.81 18.41 18.97
CA VAL A 214 -7.48 19.46 18.19
C VAL A 214 -8.37 18.81 17.11
N PRO A 215 -9.69 19.05 17.13
CA PRO A 215 -10.58 18.59 16.07
C PRO A 215 -10.08 19.05 14.69
N GLY A 216 -9.80 18.09 13.80
CA GLY A 216 -9.29 18.35 12.46
C GLY A 216 -7.80 18.77 12.38
N GLY A 217 -7.08 18.88 13.51
CA GLY A 217 -5.68 19.28 13.54
C GLY A 217 -4.76 18.32 12.77
N VAL A 218 -4.96 17.01 12.96
CA VAL A 218 -4.23 15.98 12.19
C VAL A 218 -4.51 16.09 10.70
N LEU A 219 -5.79 16.20 10.30
CA LEU A 219 -6.17 16.31 8.90
C LEU A 219 -5.56 17.55 8.24
N ALA A 220 -5.61 18.70 8.91
CA ALA A 220 -5.00 19.93 8.41
C ALA A 220 -3.49 19.77 8.17
N SER A 221 -2.80 19.03 9.04
CA SER A 221 -1.35 18.81 8.91
C SER A 221 -0.92 17.95 7.73
N VAL A 222 -1.82 17.09 7.21
CA VAL A 222 -1.53 16.18 6.09
C VAL A 222 -2.29 16.53 4.82
N ARG A 223 -3.14 17.57 4.85
CA ARG A 223 -4.03 17.91 3.72
C ARG A 223 -3.27 18.23 2.44
N ASP A 224 -2.14 18.94 2.53
CA ASP A 224 -1.33 19.27 1.36
C ASP A 224 -0.72 18.02 0.70
N ASP A 225 -0.31 17.05 1.53
CA ASP A 225 0.20 15.75 1.09
C ASP A 225 -0.89 14.87 0.46
N LEU A 226 -2.14 14.99 0.93
CA LEU A 226 -3.30 14.37 0.30
C LEU A 226 -3.68 15.06 -1.01
N GLY A 227 -3.44 16.38 -1.14
CA GLY A 227 -3.90 17.22 -2.25
C GLY A 227 -2.98 17.25 -3.47
N THR A 228 -1.67 17.05 -3.29
CA THR A 228 -0.69 17.16 -4.38
C THR A 228 -0.80 15.99 -5.36
N ALA A 229 -1.56 16.18 -6.44
CA ALA A 229 -1.45 15.34 -7.62
C ALA A 229 -0.10 15.59 -8.29
N PRO A 230 0.62 14.55 -8.77
CA PRO A 230 1.72 14.78 -9.68
C PRO A 230 1.19 15.50 -10.93
N THR A 231 1.87 16.57 -11.33
CA THR A 231 1.52 17.36 -12.51
C THR A 231 1.46 16.45 -13.74
N ARG A 232 0.34 16.50 -14.46
CA ARG A 232 -0.11 15.51 -15.46
C ARG A 232 0.72 15.45 -16.76
N THR A 233 1.86 16.12 -16.82
CA THR A 233 2.76 16.14 -18.00
C THR A 233 3.93 15.15 -17.92
N ALA A 234 4.03 14.36 -16.86
CA ALA A 234 5.22 13.54 -16.62
C ALA A 234 4.87 12.10 -16.20
N VAL A 235 4.15 11.37 -17.05
CA VAL A 235 3.91 9.92 -16.84
C VAL A 235 5.24 9.13 -16.84
N PRO A 236 6.26 9.45 -17.67
CA PRO A 236 7.58 8.84 -17.55
C PRO A 236 8.29 9.25 -16.25
N ASP A 237 8.24 10.52 -15.87
CA ASP A 237 9.00 10.98 -14.69
C ASP A 237 8.38 10.53 -13.37
N THR A 238 7.06 10.35 -13.26
CA THR A 238 6.47 9.82 -12.01
C THR A 238 6.80 8.36 -11.79
N LEU A 239 6.86 7.56 -12.85
CA LEU A 239 7.37 6.18 -12.79
C LEU A 239 8.87 6.16 -12.50
N LEU A 240 9.66 7.03 -13.12
CA LEU A 240 11.10 7.14 -12.88
C LEU A 240 11.43 7.70 -11.50
N VAL A 241 10.67 8.66 -10.98
CA VAL A 241 10.80 9.21 -9.62
C VAL A 241 10.38 8.17 -8.60
N GLY A 242 9.26 7.47 -8.83
CA GLY A 242 8.84 6.36 -7.98
C GLY A 242 9.86 5.23 -7.95
N LEU A 243 10.42 4.88 -9.12
CA LEU A 243 11.49 3.89 -9.24
C LEU A 243 12.79 4.38 -8.59
N ALA A 244 13.14 5.66 -8.75
CA ALA A 244 14.33 6.25 -8.13
C ALA A 244 14.21 6.30 -6.61
N GLU A 245 13.04 6.69 -6.07
CA GLU A 245 12.74 6.63 -4.64
C GLU A 245 12.81 5.20 -4.13
N GLN A 246 12.30 4.22 -4.89
CA GLN A 246 12.39 2.79 -4.54
C GLN A 246 13.82 2.28 -4.53
N ILE A 247 14.61 2.57 -5.58
CA ILE A 247 16.02 2.18 -5.66
C ILE A 247 16.82 2.85 -4.54
N TYR A 248 16.52 4.11 -4.22
CA TYR A 248 17.19 4.84 -3.15
C TYR A 248 16.83 4.26 -1.77
N GLY A 249 15.54 3.97 -1.53
CA GLY A 249 15.08 3.31 -0.30
C GLY A 249 15.69 1.91 -0.13
N LEU A 250 15.65 1.09 -1.18
CA LEU A 250 16.29 -0.24 -1.21
C LEU A 250 17.79 -0.15 -0.96
N ARG A 251 18.48 0.86 -1.52
CA ARG A 251 19.91 1.06 -1.33
C ARG A 251 20.26 1.47 0.10
N GLU A 252 19.46 2.32 0.73
CA GLU A 252 19.64 2.70 2.13
C GLU A 252 19.34 1.53 3.07
N GLU A 253 18.30 0.74 2.81
CA GLU A 253 18.04 -0.47 3.59
C GLU A 253 19.14 -1.52 3.40
N LEU A 254 19.61 -1.76 2.17
CA LEU A 254 20.73 -2.66 1.90
C LEU A 254 22.03 -2.26 2.62
N ARG A 255 22.23 -0.97 2.92
CA ARG A 255 23.38 -0.49 3.71
C ARG A 255 23.29 -0.84 5.19
N THR A 256 22.07 -1.06 5.70
CA THR A 256 21.83 -1.35 7.12
C THR A 256 21.59 -2.84 7.40
N LEU A 257 21.37 -3.64 6.36
CA LEU A 257 21.11 -5.08 6.46
C LEU A 257 22.38 -5.92 6.61
N ARG A 258 22.27 -7.06 7.32
CA ARG A 258 23.36 -8.04 7.43
C ARG A 258 23.55 -8.77 6.09
N PRO A 259 24.75 -9.33 5.81
CA PRO A 259 25.05 -9.99 4.53
C PRO A 259 24.06 -11.10 4.14
N GLU A 260 23.51 -11.80 5.13
CA GLU A 260 22.55 -12.90 4.99
C GLU A 260 21.15 -12.44 4.51
N GLN A 261 20.82 -11.16 4.71
CA GLN A 261 19.54 -10.53 4.36
C GLN A 261 19.61 -9.75 3.05
N ALA A 262 20.82 -9.34 2.66
CA ALA A 262 21.07 -8.63 1.42
C ALA A 262 20.79 -9.48 0.17
N GLY A 263 20.82 -10.82 0.27
CA GLY A 263 20.52 -11.72 -0.85
C GLY A 263 19.08 -11.59 -1.36
N THR A 264 18.10 -11.86 -0.49
CA THR A 264 16.67 -11.77 -0.83
C THR A 264 16.27 -10.35 -1.24
N MET A 265 16.83 -9.33 -0.57
CA MET A 265 16.55 -7.93 -0.92
C MET A 265 17.15 -7.53 -2.27
N ARG A 266 18.33 -8.05 -2.64
CA ARG A 266 18.91 -7.85 -3.98
C ARG A 266 18.12 -8.57 -5.06
N GLU A 267 17.62 -9.77 -4.80
CA GLU A 267 16.76 -10.50 -5.74
C GLU A 267 15.46 -9.73 -6.02
N LEU A 268 14.81 -9.22 -4.97
CA LEU A 268 13.63 -8.34 -5.08
C LEU A 268 13.93 -7.04 -5.81
N ALA A 269 15.04 -6.38 -5.49
CA ALA A 269 15.47 -5.16 -6.19
C ALA A 269 15.74 -5.42 -7.68
N THR A 270 16.34 -6.56 -8.00
CA THR A 270 16.66 -6.94 -9.39
C THR A 270 15.40 -7.27 -10.17
N ALA A 271 14.41 -7.94 -9.55
CA ALA A 271 13.12 -8.19 -10.16
C ALA A 271 12.38 -6.86 -10.44
N LEU A 272 12.31 -5.96 -9.46
CA LEU A 272 11.69 -4.64 -9.63
C LEU A 272 12.31 -3.80 -10.76
N VAL A 273 13.63 -3.77 -10.86
CA VAL A 273 14.33 -3.03 -11.93
C VAL A 273 14.07 -3.69 -13.29
N ARG A 274 13.99 -5.02 -13.36
CA ARG A 274 13.69 -5.75 -14.60
C ARG A 274 12.27 -5.48 -15.08
N ASP A 275 11.29 -5.61 -14.20
CA ASP A 275 9.88 -5.36 -14.54
C ASP A 275 9.66 -3.90 -14.97
N ALA A 276 10.36 -2.95 -14.32
CA ALA A 276 10.33 -1.55 -14.72
C ALA A 276 10.99 -1.31 -16.09
N ALA A 277 12.08 -2.02 -16.40
CA ALA A 277 12.73 -1.93 -17.71
C ALA A 277 11.87 -2.53 -18.83
N GLU A 278 11.16 -3.62 -18.55
CA GLU A 278 10.20 -4.23 -19.50
C GLU A 278 9.02 -3.29 -19.76
N LEU A 279 8.45 -2.67 -18.72
CA LEU A 279 7.38 -1.66 -18.85
C LEU A 279 7.81 -0.42 -19.65
N LEU A 280 9.08 0.00 -19.54
CA LEU A 280 9.63 1.13 -20.30
C LEU A 280 9.99 0.74 -21.75
N ALA A 281 10.23 -0.54 -22.03
CA ALA A 281 10.52 -1.05 -23.37
C ALA A 281 9.25 -1.29 -24.21
N GLU A 282 8.08 -1.38 -23.58
CA GLU A 282 6.77 -1.54 -24.24
C GLU A 282 6.14 -0.22 -24.74
N GLU A 283 6.91 0.84 -25.00
CA GLU A 283 6.37 2.00 -25.72
C GLU A 283 5.88 1.57 -27.12
N PRO A 284 4.66 1.97 -27.53
CA PRO A 284 4.19 1.70 -28.87
C PRO A 284 5.09 2.45 -29.84
N ALA A 285 5.58 1.74 -30.86
CA ALA A 285 6.20 2.36 -32.01
C ALA A 285 5.18 3.32 -32.64
N GLU A 286 5.24 4.60 -32.28
CA GLU A 286 4.54 5.63 -33.02
C GLU A 286 5.05 5.58 -34.45
N GLU A 287 4.14 5.20 -35.34
CA GLU A 287 4.31 5.20 -36.78
C GLU A 287 4.89 6.55 -37.21
N SER A 288 6.20 6.57 -37.48
CA SER A 288 6.83 7.56 -38.34
C SER A 288 6.35 7.33 -39.79
N GLY A 289 5.06 7.52 -40.00
CA GLY A 289 4.39 7.58 -41.29
C GLY A 289 4.23 9.04 -41.73
N THR A 290 5.31 9.80 -41.75
CA THR A 290 5.31 11.11 -42.43
C THR A 290 5.34 10.84 -43.94
N ASP A 291 4.13 10.71 -44.49
CA ASP A 291 3.83 10.66 -45.92
C ASP A 291 4.33 11.95 -46.60
N LEU A 292 5.58 11.93 -47.05
CA LEU A 292 6.22 12.98 -47.85
C LEU A 292 5.92 12.83 -49.36
N ARG A 293 4.87 12.09 -49.75
CA ARG A 293 4.43 11.96 -51.16
C ARG A 293 3.17 12.76 -51.47
N ARG A 294 3.11 14.02 -51.01
CA ARG A 294 2.15 15.03 -51.50
C ARG A 294 2.79 16.42 -51.63
N LEU A 295 3.83 16.52 -52.45
CA LEU A 295 4.30 17.78 -53.05
C LEU A 295 4.66 17.52 -54.51
N ASP A 296 3.69 17.07 -55.30
CA ASP A 296 3.84 17.00 -56.76
C ASP A 296 2.45 17.09 -57.43
N ALA A 297 1.81 18.25 -57.26
CA ALA A 297 0.61 18.62 -58.01
C ALA A 297 0.39 20.14 -57.96
N ASP A 298 1.30 20.91 -58.56
CA ASP A 298 0.86 22.12 -59.28
C ASP A 298 1.88 22.55 -60.34
N ARG A 299 1.63 22.13 -61.58
CA ARG A 299 2.33 22.61 -62.78
C ARG A 299 1.27 22.89 -63.84
N PRO A 300 0.88 24.15 -64.09
CA PRO A 300 0.10 24.49 -65.27
C PRO A 300 1.04 24.60 -66.47
N GLY A 301 0.79 23.76 -67.48
CA GLY A 301 1.49 23.77 -68.75
C GLY A 301 1.16 24.98 -69.62
N ALA A 302 2.23 25.61 -70.11
CA ALA A 302 2.44 26.11 -71.46
C ALA A 302 1.23 26.49 -72.34
N GLY A 303 1.06 27.79 -72.57
CA GLY A 303 0.46 28.36 -73.78
C GLY A 303 1.53 29.06 -74.64
N ARG A 304 1.81 28.48 -75.81
CA ARG A 304 2.76 28.96 -76.84
C ARG A 304 2.29 30.21 -77.59
N ARG A 305 3.28 30.89 -78.19
CA ARG A 305 3.39 31.54 -79.54
C ARG A 305 3.63 33.06 -79.44
N ALA A 306 4.30 33.73 -80.36
CA ALA A 306 5.34 33.43 -81.35
C ALA A 306 5.62 34.79 -82.05
N ARG A 307 6.90 35.09 -82.31
CA ARG A 307 7.43 36.19 -83.14
C ARG A 307 7.26 37.62 -82.62
#